data_AF-X8BDN5-F1
#
_entry.id   AF-X8BDN5-F1
#
_cell.length_a   1.000
_cell.length_b   1.000
_cell.length_c   1.000
_cell.angle_alpha   90.00
_cell.angle_beta   90.00
_cell.angle_gamma   90.00
#
_symmetry.space_group_name_H-M   'P 1'
#
loop_
_entity.id
_entity.type
_entity.pdbx_description
1 polymer ?
#
loop_
_entity_poly.entity_id
_entity_poly.type
_entity_poly.pdbx_seq_one_letter_code
_entity_poly.pdbx_strand_id
1 'polypeptide(L)'
;MQAWLTERDSGTLVVVTRGAIALPGEDVTDLAGPRCGVGAVGANRASGPAGAGRCGLRGRRRRSRGDPGDGEPQVCLRGGQLYTARVHASRAVDGLLVPPADRPWRLGLTSAGTFENLTLEPVPDADAKLQPGQVRVAIRAIGTNFRDVMITLGMFTHDALLGGEGAGVVVEVGPGVTEFAVGDRVMGFFPDGSGTMVAGDVRLLLPIPADWSYAEAAGISAVFTTAYYAFRYLADVKPGSGC
;
A
#
# COMPACT_ATOMS: atom_id res chain seq x y z
N MET A 1 7.66 -28.66 -18.79
CA MET A 1 8.83 -27.90 -19.29
C MET A 1 10.02 -28.81 -19.56
N GLN A 2 10.54 -29.57 -18.58
CA GLN A 2 11.68 -30.49 -18.79
C GLN A 2 11.46 -31.55 -19.88
N ALA A 3 10.25 -32.10 -19.99
CA ALA A 3 9.89 -33.04 -21.06
C ALA A 3 9.91 -32.42 -22.47
N TRP A 4 9.67 -31.11 -22.60
CA TRP A 4 9.71 -30.41 -23.89
C TRP A 4 11.14 -30.03 -24.30
N LEU A 5 12.00 -29.67 -23.33
CA LEU A 5 13.42 -29.37 -23.58
C LEU A 5 14.23 -30.59 -24.04
N THR A 6 13.71 -31.79 -23.83
CA THR A 6 14.34 -33.06 -24.22
C THR A 6 13.88 -33.56 -25.59
N GLU A 7 12.82 -32.96 -26.16
CA GLU A 7 12.36 -33.24 -27.53
C GLU A 7 13.16 -32.38 -28.54
N ARG A 8 13.70 -33.00 -29.59
CA ARG A 8 14.53 -32.34 -30.62
C ARG A 8 13.74 -31.54 -31.66
N ASP A 9 12.50 -31.17 -31.37
CA ASP A 9 11.65 -30.45 -32.33
C ASP A 9 11.85 -28.92 -32.22
N SER A 10 12.00 -28.27 -33.38
CA SER A 10 12.21 -26.82 -33.53
C SER A 10 10.93 -25.98 -33.31
N GLY A 11 10.09 -26.40 -32.37
CA GLY A 11 8.82 -25.77 -32.05
C GLY A 11 8.97 -24.55 -31.13
N THR A 12 7.89 -23.78 -31.01
CA THR A 12 7.79 -22.68 -30.03
C THR A 12 6.84 -23.09 -28.91
N LEU A 13 7.35 -23.21 -27.68
CA LEU A 13 6.52 -23.41 -26.50
C LEU A 13 5.90 -22.10 -26.04
N VAL A 14 4.57 -22.08 -25.96
CA VAL A 14 3.78 -20.96 -25.45
C VAL A 14 3.20 -21.33 -24.10
N VAL A 15 3.47 -20.52 -23.08
CA VAL A 15 2.82 -20.61 -21.77
C VAL A 15 1.80 -19.49 -21.65
N VAL A 16 0.57 -19.82 -21.24
CA VAL A 16 -0.51 -18.85 -21.03
C VAL A 16 -0.88 -18.85 -19.55
N THR A 17 -0.84 -17.68 -18.93
CA THR A 17 -1.22 -17.46 -17.53
C THR A 17 -2.39 -16.48 -17.46
N ARG A 18 -3.25 -16.59 -16.44
CA ARG A 18 -4.37 -15.67 -16.22
C ARG A 18 -4.18 -14.97 -14.87
N GLY A 19 -4.11 -13.63 -14.88
CA GLY A 19 -3.98 -12.85 -13.64
C GLY A 19 -2.58 -12.83 -13.02
N ALA A 20 -1.56 -13.35 -13.72
CA ALA A 20 -0.18 -13.41 -13.26
C ALA A 20 0.62 -12.11 -13.47
N ILE A 21 0.06 -11.16 -14.22
CA ILE A 21 0.65 -9.83 -14.49
C ILE A 21 -0.49 -8.82 -14.38
N ALA A 22 -0.22 -7.68 -13.73
CA ALA A 22 -1.14 -6.56 -13.62
C ALA A 22 -0.67 -5.37 -14.47
N LEU A 23 -1.63 -4.64 -15.04
CA LEU A 23 -1.37 -3.31 -15.60
C LEU A 23 -1.38 -2.26 -14.47
N PRO A 24 -0.91 -1.01 -14.73
CA PRO A 24 -0.99 0.05 -13.73
C PRO A 24 -2.41 0.21 -13.17
N GLY A 25 -2.53 0.15 -11.83
CA GLY A 25 -3.83 0.25 -11.14
C GLY A 25 -4.63 -1.06 -11.03
N GLU A 26 -4.07 -2.19 -11.46
CA GLU A 26 -4.66 -3.52 -11.26
C GLU A 26 -3.88 -4.34 -10.22
N ASP A 27 -4.57 -5.29 -9.57
CA ASP A 27 -3.93 -6.29 -8.71
C ASP A 27 -3.57 -7.56 -9.48
N VAL A 28 -2.49 -8.21 -9.05
CA VAL A 28 -2.13 -9.56 -9.49
C VAL A 28 -3.00 -10.56 -8.72
N THR A 29 -3.82 -11.32 -9.44
CA THR A 29 -4.79 -12.27 -8.83
C THR A 29 -4.29 -13.71 -8.81
N ASP A 30 -3.25 -14.03 -9.58
CA ASP A 30 -2.58 -15.33 -9.57
C ASP A 30 -1.10 -15.14 -9.22
N LEU A 31 -0.76 -15.33 -7.94
CA LEU A 31 0.61 -15.23 -7.44
C LEU A 31 1.46 -16.48 -7.76
N ALA A 32 0.84 -17.58 -8.20
CA ALA A 32 1.54 -18.82 -8.57
C ALA A 32 1.94 -18.84 -10.06
N GLY A 33 1.13 -18.24 -10.93
CA GLY A 33 1.38 -18.08 -12.36
C GLY A 33 2.74 -17.46 -12.74
N PRO A 34 3.27 -16.45 -12.02
CA PRO A 34 4.60 -15.88 -12.27
C PRO A 34 5.73 -16.91 -12.11
N ARG A 35 5.59 -17.87 -11.18
CA ARG A 35 6.60 -18.90 -10.90
C ARG A 35 6.66 -19.96 -11.99
N CYS A 36 5.55 -20.25 -12.65
CA CYS A 36 5.45 -21.27 -13.69
C CYS A 36 5.66 -20.72 -15.12
N GLY A 37 5.40 -19.43 -15.36
CA GLY A 37 5.39 -18.85 -16.71
C GLY A 37 6.35 -17.67 -16.95
N VAL A 38 6.53 -16.76 -16.00
CA VAL A 38 7.24 -15.48 -16.24
C VAL A 38 8.69 -15.53 -15.73
N GLY A 39 8.90 -15.95 -14.48
CA GLY A 39 10.22 -16.02 -13.84
C GLY A 39 11.06 -17.23 -14.29
N ALA A 40 10.46 -18.42 -14.33
CA ALA A 40 11.17 -19.65 -14.72
C ALA A 40 11.57 -19.65 -16.21
N VAL A 41 10.73 -19.10 -17.09
CA VAL A 41 11.02 -19.01 -18.54
C VAL A 41 12.01 -17.88 -18.83
N GLY A 42 11.94 -16.76 -18.10
CA GLY A 42 12.94 -15.68 -18.19
C GLY A 42 14.35 -16.15 -17.79
N ALA A 43 14.48 -16.89 -16.69
CA ALA A 43 15.76 -17.43 -16.22
C ALA A 43 16.36 -18.47 -17.19
N ASN A 44 15.52 -19.35 -17.76
CA ASN A 44 15.95 -20.38 -18.72
C ASN A 44 16.38 -19.78 -20.08
N ARG A 45 15.88 -18.58 -20.43
CA ARG A 45 16.28 -17.85 -21.65
C ARG A 45 17.64 -17.17 -21.49
N ALA A 46 17.93 -16.62 -20.30
CA ALA A 46 19.23 -16.01 -20.02
C ALA A 46 20.40 -17.02 -20.06
N SER A 47 20.10 -18.31 -19.91
CA SER A 47 21.07 -19.41 -19.80
C SER A 47 21.04 -20.41 -20.97
N GLY A 48 20.14 -20.24 -21.95
CA GLY A 48 20.00 -21.12 -23.12
C GLY A 48 20.43 -20.47 -24.45
N PRO A 49 20.75 -21.25 -25.49
CA PRO A 49 21.14 -20.71 -26.80
C PRO A 49 20.01 -19.87 -27.41
N ALA A 50 20.39 -18.82 -28.15
CA ALA A 50 19.49 -17.85 -28.77
C ALA A 50 18.45 -18.54 -29.69
N GLY A 51 17.28 -18.85 -29.13
CA GLY A 51 16.24 -19.64 -29.79
C GLY A 51 15.23 -20.27 -28.84
N ALA A 52 15.53 -20.41 -27.54
CA ALA A 52 14.62 -21.01 -26.57
C ALA A 52 13.50 -20.05 -26.11
N GLY A 53 12.28 -20.30 -26.60
CA GLY A 53 11.00 -19.82 -26.03
C GLY A 53 10.44 -18.55 -26.67
N ARG A 54 9.26 -18.65 -27.30
CA ARG A 54 8.44 -17.48 -27.67
C ARG A 54 7.03 -17.69 -27.13
N CYS A 55 6.46 -16.69 -26.48
CA CYS A 55 5.12 -16.76 -25.91
C CYS A 55 4.11 -16.09 -26.86
N GLY A 56 3.12 -16.84 -27.38
CA GLY A 56 2.04 -16.30 -28.22
C GLY A 56 0.79 -17.19 -28.24
N LEU A 57 -0.36 -16.63 -27.87
CA LEU A 57 -1.66 -17.30 -27.74
C LEU A 57 -2.09 -18.13 -28.98
N ARG A 58 -2.58 -19.37 -28.78
CA ARG A 58 -3.56 -20.00 -29.69
C ARG A 58 -4.59 -20.86 -28.95
N GLY A 59 -5.83 -20.36 -28.87
CA GLY A 59 -7.03 -21.18 -28.66
C GLY A 59 -7.65 -21.58 -30.01
N ARG A 60 -8.15 -22.82 -30.13
CA ARG A 60 -8.82 -23.32 -31.35
C ARG A 60 -10.15 -22.58 -31.60
N ARG A 61 -10.11 -21.52 -32.42
CA ARG A 61 -10.93 -21.24 -33.63
C ARG A 61 -11.12 -19.73 -33.85
N ARG A 62 -11.02 -19.37 -35.13
CA ARG A 62 -11.03 -18.06 -35.80
C ARG A 62 -9.72 -17.27 -35.64
N ARG A 63 -9.02 -17.14 -36.79
CA ARG A 63 -7.93 -16.19 -37.03
C ARG A 63 -8.41 -14.78 -36.66
N SER A 64 -8.12 -14.30 -35.47
CA SER A 64 -8.02 -12.87 -35.19
C SER A 64 -6.55 -12.48 -35.28
N ARG A 65 -6.29 -11.40 -36.01
CA ARG A 65 -4.96 -10.86 -36.27
C ARG A 65 -4.30 -10.45 -34.96
N GLY A 66 -3.12 -10.99 -34.73
CA GLY A 66 -2.33 -10.85 -33.51
C GLY A 66 -1.32 -12.00 -33.47
N ASP A 67 -0.60 -12.18 -34.58
CA ASP A 67 0.69 -12.87 -34.54
C ASP A 67 1.52 -12.20 -33.43
N PRO A 68 2.35 -12.90 -32.63
CA PRO A 68 3.40 -12.25 -31.87
C PRO A 68 4.38 -11.59 -32.85
N GLY A 69 3.96 -10.46 -33.42
CA GLY A 69 4.75 -9.59 -34.24
C GLY A 69 5.91 -9.08 -33.40
N ASP A 70 7.08 -9.04 -34.04
CA ASP A 70 8.25 -8.29 -33.61
C ASP A 70 9.11 -8.88 -32.48
N GLY A 71 9.10 -10.21 -32.29
CA GLY A 71 10.16 -10.88 -31.51
C GLY A 71 10.04 -10.70 -29.98
N GLU A 72 8.89 -10.22 -29.51
CA GLU A 72 8.62 -9.99 -28.10
C GLU A 72 8.41 -11.30 -27.32
N PRO A 73 9.19 -11.56 -26.25
CA PRO A 73 9.14 -12.82 -25.54
C PRO A 73 8.00 -12.92 -24.54
N GLN A 74 7.42 -11.79 -24.13
CA GLN A 74 6.38 -11.71 -23.11
C GLN A 74 5.35 -10.64 -23.51
N VAL A 75 4.08 -11.02 -23.53
CA VAL A 75 2.95 -10.13 -23.86
C VAL A 75 1.80 -10.34 -22.88
N CYS A 76 1.10 -9.26 -22.54
CA CYS A 76 -0.16 -9.27 -21.79
C CYS A 76 -1.31 -8.83 -22.71
N LEU A 77 -2.43 -9.55 -22.69
CA LEU A 77 -3.62 -9.21 -23.48
C LEU A 77 -4.72 -8.71 -22.54
N ARG A 78 -5.14 -7.45 -22.71
CA ARG A 78 -6.22 -6.82 -21.93
C ARG A 78 -7.18 -6.11 -22.87
N GLY A 79 -8.48 -6.43 -22.78
CA GLY A 79 -9.50 -5.81 -23.63
C GLY A 79 -9.28 -5.98 -25.14
N GLY A 80 -8.57 -7.03 -25.58
CA GLY A 80 -8.20 -7.22 -26.98
C GLY A 80 -6.95 -6.47 -27.43
N GLN A 81 -6.30 -5.71 -26.54
CA GLN A 81 -5.06 -4.98 -26.80
C GLN A 81 -3.86 -5.72 -26.20
N LEU A 82 -2.76 -5.80 -26.95
CA LEU A 82 -1.49 -6.40 -26.52
C LEU A 82 -0.61 -5.35 -25.86
N TYR A 83 -0.01 -5.72 -24.73
CA TYR A 83 0.91 -4.94 -23.93
C TYR A 83 2.23 -5.69 -23.80
N THR A 84 3.35 -4.99 -23.86
CA THR A 84 4.71 -5.55 -23.70
C THR A 84 5.36 -4.92 -22.49
N ALA A 85 6.14 -5.69 -21.74
CA ALA A 85 6.89 -5.17 -20.62
C ALA A 85 8.18 -4.50 -21.12
N ARG A 86 8.47 -3.31 -20.60
CA ARG A 86 9.72 -2.59 -20.82
C ARG A 86 10.24 -2.05 -19.51
N VAL A 87 11.52 -2.25 -19.27
CA VAL A 87 12.23 -1.57 -18.19
C VAL A 87 12.64 -0.21 -18.72
N HIS A 88 12.09 0.84 -18.13
CA HIS A 88 12.52 2.21 -18.35
C HIS A 88 13.20 2.72 -17.09
N ALA A 89 14.29 3.48 -17.24
CA ALA A 89 14.80 4.27 -16.13
C ALA A 89 13.68 5.24 -15.72
N SER A 90 13.19 5.09 -14.49
CA SER A 90 12.18 5.99 -13.96
C SER A 90 12.88 7.17 -13.29
N ARG A 91 12.58 8.39 -13.73
CA ARG A 91 12.98 9.60 -12.98
C ARG A 91 12.27 9.68 -11.62
N ALA A 92 11.24 8.87 -11.37
CA ALA A 92 10.57 8.79 -10.07
C ALA A 92 11.45 8.15 -8.98
N VAL A 93 12.60 7.55 -9.33
CA VAL A 93 13.54 7.02 -8.33
C VAL A 93 14.24 8.15 -7.57
N ASP A 94 14.48 9.30 -8.21
CA ASP A 94 15.10 10.47 -7.57
C ASP A 94 14.16 11.17 -6.58
N GLY A 95 12.85 10.95 -6.70
CA GLY A 95 11.82 11.47 -5.79
C GLY A 95 11.32 10.44 -4.77
N LEU A 96 11.94 9.26 -4.68
CA LEU A 96 11.52 8.24 -3.73
C LEU A 96 12.01 8.61 -2.32
N LEU A 97 11.07 8.90 -1.42
CA LEU A 97 11.38 9.12 -0.02
C LEU A 97 11.85 7.80 0.62
N VAL A 98 13.11 7.75 1.07
CA VAL A 98 13.70 6.59 1.74
C VAL A 98 13.58 6.74 3.26
N PRO A 99 12.81 5.88 3.94
CA PRO A 99 12.69 5.92 5.40
C PRO A 99 14.04 5.79 6.11
N PRO A 100 14.37 6.69 7.05
CA PRO A 100 15.57 6.51 7.88
C PRO A 100 15.39 5.29 8.79
N ALA A 101 16.44 4.47 8.88
CA ALA A 101 16.43 3.24 9.69
C ALA A 101 16.90 3.46 11.14
N ASP A 102 17.50 4.61 11.42
CA ASP A 102 18.22 4.93 12.67
C ASP A 102 17.39 5.73 13.68
N ARG A 103 16.23 6.25 13.27
CA ARG A 103 15.40 7.13 14.12
C ARG A 103 13.92 7.09 13.75
N PRO A 104 13.03 7.45 14.69
CA PRO A 104 11.64 7.72 14.37
C PRO A 104 11.48 8.88 13.39
N TRP A 105 10.57 8.73 12.45
CA TRP A 105 10.31 9.73 11.41
C TRP A 105 8.82 9.90 11.14
N ARG A 106 8.45 11.01 10.54
CA ARG A 106 7.09 11.31 10.09
C ARG A 106 7.09 11.88 8.68
N LEU A 107 5.94 11.79 8.03
CA LEU A 107 5.70 12.51 6.79
C LEU A 107 5.42 13.97 7.12
N GLY A 108 6.22 14.86 6.56
CA GLY A 108 6.13 16.32 6.73
C GLY A 108 6.10 17.05 5.39
N LEU A 109 6.16 18.38 5.46
CA LEU A 109 6.09 19.28 4.30
C LEU A 109 7.14 20.38 4.47
N THR A 110 7.99 20.57 3.47
CA THR A 110 8.91 21.71 3.45
C THR A 110 8.17 23.03 3.25
N SER A 111 7.16 23.03 2.38
CA SER A 111 6.16 24.09 2.25
C SER A 111 4.87 23.55 1.63
N ALA A 112 3.73 24.12 2.01
CA ALA A 112 2.43 23.71 1.47
C ALA A 112 2.24 24.24 0.03
N GLY A 113 1.48 23.51 -0.79
CA GLY A 113 1.07 23.91 -2.14
C GLY A 113 1.18 22.81 -3.19
N THR A 114 2.03 21.81 -2.98
CA THR A 114 2.23 20.72 -3.93
C THR A 114 2.78 19.45 -3.27
N PHE A 115 2.55 18.29 -3.87
CA PHE A 115 2.97 16.99 -3.32
C PHE A 115 4.48 16.74 -3.39
N GLU A 116 5.18 17.45 -4.27
CA GLU A 116 6.65 17.39 -4.43
C GLU A 116 7.40 17.91 -3.19
N ASN A 117 6.71 18.63 -2.30
CA ASN A 117 7.28 19.16 -1.07
C ASN A 117 7.15 18.20 0.12
N LEU A 118 6.59 17.00 -0.09
CA LEU A 118 6.56 15.95 0.93
C LEU A 118 7.99 15.50 1.27
N THR A 119 8.26 15.37 2.56
CA THR A 119 9.56 14.97 3.08
C THR A 119 9.41 14.04 4.28
N LEU A 120 10.47 13.31 4.61
CA LEU A 120 10.56 12.54 5.86
C LEU A 120 11.35 13.34 6.88
N GLU A 121 10.68 13.74 7.94
CA GLU A 121 11.26 14.51 9.04
C GLU A 121 11.42 13.63 10.28
N PRO A 122 12.36 13.92 11.18
CA PRO A 122 12.38 13.30 12.50
C PRO A 122 11.05 13.57 13.23
N VAL A 123 10.56 12.60 14.00
CA VAL A 123 9.48 12.88 14.96
C VAL A 123 10.04 13.77 16.07
N PRO A 124 9.48 14.96 16.33
CA PRO A 124 9.89 15.78 17.45
C PRO A 124 9.68 15.05 18.78
N ASP A 125 10.66 15.14 19.68
CA ASP A 125 10.54 14.62 21.05
C ASP A 125 10.08 13.15 21.14
N ALA A 126 10.51 12.35 20.16
CA ALA A 126 10.08 10.97 19.99
C ALA A 126 10.41 10.07 21.19
N ASP A 127 11.30 10.49 22.08
CA ASP A 127 11.76 9.86 23.33
C ASP A 127 11.33 10.60 24.61
N ALA A 128 10.54 11.67 24.49
CA ALA A 128 10.09 12.44 25.65
C ALA A 128 9.22 11.62 26.61
N LYS A 129 9.40 11.88 27.90
CA LYS A 129 8.69 11.15 28.96
C LYS A 129 7.18 11.28 28.81
N LEU A 130 6.49 10.14 28.82
CA LEU A 130 5.03 10.09 28.76
C LEU A 130 4.38 10.81 29.96
N GLN A 131 3.33 11.56 29.67
CA GLN A 131 2.46 12.16 30.68
C GLN A 131 1.42 11.13 31.18
N PRO A 132 0.77 11.39 32.34
CA PRO A 132 -0.36 10.57 32.76
C PRO A 132 -1.45 10.50 31.69
N GLY A 133 -2.04 9.32 31.49
CA GLY A 133 -3.05 9.10 30.46
C GLY A 133 -2.49 8.97 29.03
N GLN A 134 -1.18 8.82 28.87
CA GLN A 134 -0.56 8.58 27.56
C GLN A 134 0.04 7.18 27.46
N VAL A 135 0.01 6.64 26.25
CA VAL A 135 0.83 5.50 25.83
C VAL A 135 1.68 5.90 24.64
N ARG A 136 2.81 5.23 24.47
CA ARG A 136 3.62 5.39 23.26
C ARG A 136 3.29 4.29 22.28
N VAL A 137 3.04 4.67 21.04
CA VAL A 137 2.63 3.74 19.98
C VAL A 137 3.66 3.75 18.86
N ALA A 138 4.19 2.56 18.55
CA ALA A 138 4.92 2.31 17.31
C ALA A 138 3.91 2.11 16.18
N ILE A 139 3.72 3.15 15.36
CA ILE A 139 2.72 3.19 14.30
C ILE A 139 3.12 2.24 13.16
N ARG A 140 2.15 1.46 12.69
CA ARG A 140 2.29 0.48 11.60
C ARG A 140 1.56 0.89 10.33
N ALA A 141 0.46 1.62 10.46
CA ALA A 141 -0.29 2.20 9.36
C ALA A 141 -0.96 3.50 9.82
N ILE A 142 -1.15 4.45 8.89
CA ILE A 142 -1.92 5.67 9.12
C ILE A 142 -3.12 5.70 8.17
N GLY A 143 -4.20 6.32 8.62
CA GLY A 143 -5.32 6.68 7.76
C GLY A 143 -5.01 8.01 7.06
N THR A 144 -5.28 8.08 5.75
CA THR A 144 -5.18 9.33 4.99
C THR A 144 -6.56 9.84 4.66
N ASN A 145 -6.84 11.08 5.01
CA ASN A 145 -8.12 11.73 4.79
C ASN A 145 -7.99 12.87 3.76
N PHE A 146 -9.13 13.35 3.25
CA PHE A 146 -9.17 14.54 2.40
C PHE A 146 -8.56 15.77 3.10
N ARG A 147 -8.62 15.81 4.43
CA ARG A 147 -7.91 16.79 5.26
C ARG A 147 -6.40 16.83 4.95
N ASP A 148 -5.75 15.68 4.84
CA ASP A 148 -4.30 15.61 4.59
C ASP A 148 -3.93 16.16 3.20
N VAL A 149 -4.82 15.97 2.22
CA VAL A 149 -4.70 16.58 0.88
C VAL A 149 -4.82 18.11 0.97
N MET A 150 -5.81 18.62 1.70
CA MET A 150 -5.98 20.07 1.89
C MET A 150 -4.79 20.71 2.61
N ILE A 151 -4.20 20.04 3.60
CA ILE A 151 -2.98 20.50 4.28
C ILE A 151 -1.82 20.55 3.29
N THR A 152 -1.62 19.47 2.53
CA THR A 152 -0.55 19.37 1.52
C THR A 152 -0.64 20.47 0.46
N LEU A 153 -1.85 20.82 0.03
CA LEU A 153 -2.09 21.86 -0.98
C LEU A 153 -2.18 23.28 -0.40
N GLY A 154 -1.97 23.47 0.91
CA GLY A 154 -2.02 24.80 1.54
C GLY A 154 -3.42 25.41 1.60
N MET A 155 -4.46 24.58 1.49
CA MET A 155 -5.87 24.99 1.57
C MET A 155 -6.41 24.97 3.01
N PHE A 156 -5.61 24.50 3.97
CA PHE A 156 -5.96 24.44 5.39
C PHE A 156 -5.42 25.68 6.12
N THR A 157 -6.29 26.45 6.78
CA THR A 157 -5.97 27.77 7.33
C THR A 157 -5.36 27.76 8.74
N HIS A 158 -5.17 26.58 9.32
CA HIS A 158 -4.62 26.38 10.67
C HIS A 158 -3.46 25.39 10.61
N ASP A 159 -2.53 25.49 11.57
CA ASP A 159 -1.44 24.53 11.68
C ASP A 159 -1.99 23.13 11.96
N ALA A 160 -1.55 22.18 11.15
CA ALA A 160 -2.09 20.83 11.14
C ALA A 160 -1.04 19.83 10.67
N LEU A 161 -0.89 18.75 11.43
CA LEU A 161 -0.04 17.63 11.04
C LEU A 161 -0.77 16.70 10.06
N LEU A 162 -0.01 16.12 9.13
CA LEU A 162 -0.42 15.00 8.30
C LEU A 162 -0.53 13.73 9.15
N GLY A 163 -1.53 12.89 8.85
CA GLY A 163 -1.66 11.57 9.47
C GLY A 163 -2.10 11.63 10.93
N GLY A 164 -3.24 12.29 11.18
CA GLY A 164 -3.82 12.45 12.51
C GLY A 164 -4.55 11.21 13.06
N GLU A 165 -4.52 10.09 12.34
CA GLU A 165 -5.07 8.80 12.79
C GLU A 165 -4.19 7.64 12.34
N GLY A 166 -4.23 6.54 13.08
CA GLY A 166 -3.47 5.37 12.70
C GLY A 166 -3.66 4.17 13.61
N ALA A 167 -2.90 3.13 13.30
CA ALA A 167 -2.90 1.86 13.99
C ALA A 167 -1.46 1.39 14.25
N GLY A 168 -1.22 0.84 15.43
CA GLY A 168 0.12 0.45 15.84
C GLY A 168 0.14 -0.44 17.07
N VAL A 169 1.32 -0.50 17.69
CA VAL A 169 1.57 -1.33 18.89
C VAL A 169 2.04 -0.43 20.02
N VAL A 170 1.49 -0.60 21.20
CA VAL A 170 1.96 0.09 22.42
C VAL A 170 3.36 -0.41 22.78
N VAL A 171 4.32 0.49 22.93
CA VAL A 171 5.72 0.18 23.28
C VAL A 171 6.14 0.75 24.64
N GLU A 172 5.39 1.69 25.18
CA GLU A 172 5.60 2.28 26.51
C GLU A 172 4.26 2.73 27.07
N VAL A 173 4.08 2.60 28.38
CA VAL A 173 2.85 2.98 29.08
C VAL A 173 3.17 4.08 30.08
N GLY A 174 2.43 5.19 30.01
CA GLY A 174 2.62 6.34 30.88
C GLY A 174 2.09 6.11 32.29
N PRO A 175 2.42 7.01 33.24
CA PRO A 175 2.00 6.87 34.64
C PRO A 175 0.48 6.80 34.81
N GLY A 176 0.01 5.80 35.57
CA GLY A 176 -1.40 5.68 35.95
C GLY A 176 -2.33 5.11 34.87
N VAL A 177 -1.80 4.76 33.70
CA VAL A 177 -2.56 4.03 32.67
C VAL A 177 -2.66 2.55 33.06
N THR A 178 -3.86 1.99 32.98
CA THR A 178 -4.15 0.60 33.40
C THR A 178 -4.90 -0.21 32.35
N GLU A 179 -5.55 0.48 31.42
CA GLU A 179 -6.37 -0.07 30.33
C GLU A 179 -5.54 -0.60 29.14
N PHE A 180 -4.26 -0.26 29.06
CA PHE A 180 -3.33 -0.67 28.01
C PHE A 180 -2.00 -1.19 28.58
N ALA A 181 -1.42 -2.15 27.89
CA ALA A 181 -0.12 -2.74 28.18
C ALA A 181 0.82 -2.68 26.97
N VAL A 182 2.13 -2.78 27.22
CA VAL A 182 3.12 -2.94 26.15
C VAL A 182 2.83 -4.22 25.35
N GLY A 183 2.79 -4.09 24.02
CA GLY A 183 2.44 -5.15 23.09
C GLY A 183 0.99 -5.08 22.58
N ASP A 184 0.13 -4.26 23.21
CA ASP A 184 -1.24 -4.11 22.76
C ASP A 184 -1.32 -3.47 21.38
N ARG A 185 -2.21 -4.01 20.55
CA ARG A 185 -2.52 -3.48 19.22
C ARG A 185 -3.61 -2.43 19.36
N VAL A 186 -3.33 -1.19 18.96
CA VAL A 186 -4.25 -0.05 19.16
C VAL A 186 -4.45 0.74 17.88
N MET A 187 -5.67 1.27 17.71
CA MET A 187 -6.03 2.22 16.65
C MET A 187 -6.69 3.45 17.27
N GLY A 188 -6.63 4.59 16.58
CA GLY A 188 -7.30 5.80 17.05
C GLY A 188 -6.72 7.09 16.49
N PHE A 189 -6.99 8.18 17.20
CA PHE A 189 -6.56 9.52 16.82
C PHE A 189 -5.26 9.92 17.52
N PHE A 190 -4.41 10.62 16.78
CA PHE A 190 -3.15 11.20 17.24
C PHE A 190 -3.11 12.69 16.84
N PRO A 191 -3.92 13.55 17.47
CA PRO A 191 -4.03 14.96 17.07
C PRO A 191 -2.73 15.75 17.31
N ASP A 192 -1.96 15.36 18.33
CA ASP A 192 -0.79 16.09 18.81
C ASP A 192 0.53 15.55 18.26
N GLY A 193 0.49 14.50 17.42
CA GLY A 193 1.70 13.90 16.88
C GLY A 193 1.44 12.98 15.70
N SER A 194 2.46 12.82 14.85
CA SER A 194 2.42 11.91 13.72
C SER A 194 3.80 11.31 13.48
N GLY A 195 3.83 10.16 12.81
CA GLY A 195 5.07 9.45 12.48
C GLY A 195 5.10 8.01 12.99
N THR A 196 6.28 7.41 12.95
CA THR A 196 6.49 6.00 13.31
C THR A 196 6.45 5.73 14.82
N MET A 197 6.58 6.77 15.64
CA MET A 197 6.55 6.68 17.10
C MET A 197 5.81 7.89 17.65
N VAL A 198 4.66 7.70 18.29
CA VAL A 198 3.80 8.81 18.72
C VAL A 198 3.25 8.55 20.12
N ALA A 199 3.16 9.61 20.94
CA ALA A 199 2.40 9.56 22.19
C ALA A 199 0.89 9.70 21.87
N GLY A 200 0.10 8.71 22.27
CA GLY A 200 -1.35 8.70 22.13
C GLY A 200 -2.05 8.87 23.47
N ASP A 201 -3.10 9.70 23.49
CA ASP A 201 -4.02 9.81 24.63
C ASP A 201 -4.92 8.58 24.68
N VAL A 202 -4.92 7.87 25.81
CA VAL A 202 -5.68 6.63 26.01
C VAL A 202 -7.18 6.78 25.75
N ARG A 203 -7.74 7.99 25.90
CA ARG A 203 -9.16 8.29 25.64
C ARG A 203 -9.50 8.30 24.16
N LEU A 204 -8.50 8.42 23.30
CA LEU A 204 -8.63 8.48 21.84
C LEU A 204 -8.22 7.18 21.15
N LEU A 205 -7.89 6.14 21.93
CA LEU A 205 -7.42 4.86 21.43
C LEU A 205 -8.41 3.75 21.75
N LEU A 206 -8.43 2.75 20.86
CA LEU A 206 -9.21 1.53 20.99
C LEU A 206 -8.32 0.32 20.64
N PRO A 207 -8.54 -0.84 21.28
CA PRO A 207 -7.87 -2.07 20.87
C PRO A 207 -8.30 -2.47 19.45
N ILE A 208 -7.34 -3.00 18.69
CA ILE A 208 -7.61 -3.53 17.34
C ILE A 208 -8.23 -4.93 17.46
N PRO A 209 -9.37 -5.20 16.78
CA PRO A 209 -9.91 -6.55 16.68
C PRO A 209 -8.88 -7.57 16.17
N ALA A 210 -8.93 -8.80 16.68
CA ALA A 210 -7.89 -9.80 16.43
C ALA A 210 -7.70 -10.13 14.94
N ASP A 211 -8.79 -10.09 14.17
CA ASP A 211 -8.88 -10.43 12.76
C ASP A 211 -8.54 -9.27 11.80
N TRP A 212 -8.32 -8.06 12.32
CA TRP A 212 -8.02 -6.89 11.49
C TRP A 212 -6.53 -6.74 11.28
N SER A 213 -6.13 -6.33 10.08
CA SER A 213 -4.79 -5.81 9.81
C SER A 213 -4.64 -4.37 10.35
N TYR A 214 -3.39 -3.89 10.46
CA TYR A 214 -3.16 -2.48 10.83
C TYR A 214 -3.71 -1.51 9.79
N ALA A 215 -3.64 -1.86 8.49
CA ALA A 215 -4.15 -1.01 7.42
C ALA A 215 -5.68 -0.88 7.48
N GLU A 216 -6.38 -2.00 7.72
CA GLU A 216 -7.83 -1.97 7.94
C GLU A 216 -8.18 -1.12 9.17
N ALA A 217 -7.51 -1.34 10.31
CA ALA A 217 -7.77 -0.60 11.54
C ALA A 217 -7.51 0.92 11.40
N ALA A 218 -6.44 1.31 10.70
CA ALA A 218 -6.08 2.72 10.51
C ALA A 218 -7.11 3.51 9.68
N GLY A 219 -7.90 2.85 8.82
CA GLY A 219 -8.89 3.49 7.97
C GLY A 219 -10.27 3.72 8.61
N ILE A 220 -10.43 3.37 9.90
CA ILE A 220 -11.75 3.30 10.54
C ILE A 220 -12.06 4.53 11.39
N SER A 221 -11.09 5.03 12.16
CA SER A 221 -11.34 6.00 13.24
C SER A 221 -12.07 7.27 12.76
N ALA A 222 -11.53 8.03 11.84
CA ALA A 222 -12.08 9.31 11.37
C ALA A 222 -13.42 9.15 10.68
N VAL A 223 -13.51 8.19 9.75
CA VAL A 223 -14.71 7.97 8.93
C VAL A 223 -15.89 7.55 9.81
N PHE A 224 -15.70 6.55 10.68
CA PHE A 224 -16.79 6.04 11.51
C PHE A 224 -17.14 6.99 12.65
N THR A 225 -16.16 7.64 13.29
CA THR A 225 -16.45 8.63 14.33
C THR A 225 -17.22 9.82 13.73
N THR A 226 -16.85 10.28 12.53
CA THR A 226 -17.55 11.39 11.86
C THR A 226 -18.98 11.00 11.48
N ALA A 227 -19.18 9.83 10.89
CA ALA A 227 -20.51 9.33 10.54
C ALA A 227 -21.38 9.13 11.79
N TYR A 228 -20.83 8.52 12.84
CA TYR A 228 -21.52 8.31 14.10
C TYR A 228 -21.91 9.64 14.75
N TYR A 229 -20.98 10.60 14.81
CA TYR A 229 -21.26 11.91 15.38
C TYR A 229 -22.35 12.66 14.59
N ALA A 230 -22.22 12.69 13.26
CA ALA A 230 -23.19 13.35 12.39
C ALA A 230 -24.60 12.75 12.53
N PHE A 231 -24.73 11.43 12.45
CA PHE A 231 -26.05 10.81 12.49
C PHE A 231 -26.63 10.71 13.89
N ARG A 232 -25.82 10.41 14.91
CA ARG A 232 -26.33 10.15 16.25
C ARG A 232 -26.53 11.41 17.07
N TYR A 233 -25.62 12.38 16.96
CA TYR A 233 -25.60 13.56 17.83
C TYR A 233 -26.07 14.83 17.13
N LEU A 234 -25.71 15.03 15.86
CA LEU A 234 -26.12 16.24 15.14
C LEU A 234 -27.51 16.10 14.51
N ALA A 235 -27.76 14.98 13.82
CA ALA A 235 -29.01 14.74 13.10
C ALA A 235 -30.05 13.92 13.89
N ASP A 236 -29.64 13.26 14.99
CA ASP A 236 -30.47 12.36 15.82
C ASP A 236 -31.37 11.42 14.99
N VAL A 237 -30.77 10.82 13.94
CA VAL A 237 -31.47 9.99 12.95
C VAL A 237 -32.25 8.87 13.64
N LYS A 238 -33.53 8.71 13.27
CA LYS A 238 -34.41 7.66 13.80
C LYS A 238 -34.61 6.55 12.77
N PRO A 239 -34.96 5.33 13.21
CA PRO A 239 -35.39 4.29 12.30
C PRO A 239 -36.53 4.78 11.38
N GLY A 240 -36.38 4.60 10.07
CA GLY A 240 -37.38 5.03 9.08
C GLY A 240 -37.22 6.47 8.58
N SER A 241 -36.29 7.26 9.13
CA SER A 241 -35.86 8.52 8.53
C SER A 241 -35.11 8.25 7.22
N GLY A 242 -35.50 8.90 6.13
CA GLY A 242 -34.74 8.88 4.88
C GLY A 242 -33.45 9.70 5.03
N CYS A 243 -32.36 9.22 4.45
CA CYS A 243 -31.14 10.00 4.24
C CYS A 243 -31.21 10.71 2.89
#